data_AF-A0AAJ0JNA3-F1
#
_entry.id   AF-A0AAJ0JNA3-F1
#
_cell.length_a   1.000
_cell.length_b   1.000
_cell.length_c   1.000
_cell.angle_alpha   90.00
_cell.angle_beta   90.00
_cell.angle_gamma   90.00
#
_symmetry.space_group_name_H-M   'P 1'
#
loop_
_entity.id
_entity.type
_entity.pdbx_description
1 polymer ?
#
loop_
_entity_poly.entity_id
_entity_poly.type
_entity_poly.pdbx_seq_one_letter_code
_entity_poly.pdbx_strand_id
1 'polypeptide(L)'
;MDIKYMQQLDYLLKYIGNNTSNYSNRYKLIFEYNNFIYKGDFIPELRSLNVVLKDVTSFDEDDLNLISLKNENAFETIRKHQSLFGKSYLKLLTERINDYEPQDYFRLLVDSLEKYPVEFEKELPPYVYNLKSENQIHPLNLEIMKIPSDAQFDFVSIVKINEE
;
A
#
# COMPACT_ATOMS: atom_id res chain seq x y z
N MET A 1 -6.86 -12.30 2.25
CA MET A 1 -5.59 -11.54 2.32
C MET A 1 -5.11 -11.57 3.75
N ASP A 2 -3.82 -11.82 4.01
CA ASP A 2 -3.28 -11.82 5.37
C ASP A 2 -2.87 -10.40 5.81
N ILE A 3 -2.49 -10.25 7.08
CA ILE A 3 -2.12 -8.95 7.63
C ILE A 3 -0.85 -8.36 6.99
N LYS A 4 0.11 -9.20 6.58
CA LYS A 4 1.34 -8.74 5.90
C LYS A 4 0.97 -8.10 4.56
N TYR A 5 0.09 -8.75 3.80
CA TYR A 5 -0.42 -8.24 2.54
C TYR A 5 -1.17 -6.93 2.70
N MET A 6 -2.02 -6.82 3.74
CA MET A 6 -2.73 -5.57 4.05
C MET A 6 -1.77 -4.43 4.37
N GLN A 7 -0.68 -4.70 5.10
CA GLN A 7 0.37 -3.72 5.40
C GLN A 7 1.12 -3.27 4.14
N GLN A 8 1.47 -4.20 3.23
CA GLN A 8 2.13 -3.89 1.95
C GLN A 8 1.24 -3.01 1.07
N LEU A 9 -0.05 -3.33 1.00
CA LEU A 9 -1.03 -2.59 0.22
C LEU A 9 -1.28 -1.19 0.77
N ASP A 10 -1.42 -1.06 2.09
CA ASP A 10 -1.57 0.24 2.75
C ASP A 10 -0.31 1.11 2.57
N TYR A 11 0.88 0.50 2.66
CA TYR A 11 2.15 1.18 2.36
C TYR A 11 2.16 1.74 0.94
N LEU A 12 1.83 0.91 -0.06
CA LEU A 12 1.86 1.30 -1.46
C LEU A 12 0.86 2.45 -1.73
N LEU A 13 -0.36 2.35 -1.21
CA LEU A 13 -1.38 3.40 -1.33
C LEU A 13 -0.92 4.74 -0.75
N LYS A 14 -0.39 4.71 0.48
CA LYS A 14 0.14 5.92 1.15
C LYS A 14 1.32 6.52 0.40
N TYR A 15 2.23 5.67 -0.09
CA TYR A 15 3.37 6.12 -0.87
C TYR A 15 2.91 6.85 -2.13
N ILE A 16 2.00 6.25 -2.90
CA ILE A 16 1.50 6.85 -4.14
C ILE A 16 0.75 8.15 -3.83
N GLY A 17 -0.16 8.15 -2.85
CA GLY A 17 -0.91 9.34 -2.44
C GLY A 17 -0.07 10.51 -1.93
N ASN A 18 1.16 10.24 -1.44
CA ASN A 18 2.12 11.27 -1.03
C ASN A 18 3.02 11.75 -2.17
N ASN A 19 3.17 10.96 -3.23
CA ASN A 19 4.02 11.28 -4.39
C ASN A 19 3.22 11.70 -5.64
N THR A 20 1.89 11.72 -5.56
CA THR A 20 1.01 12.29 -6.58
C THR A 20 0.84 13.79 -6.32
N SER A 21 1.06 14.62 -7.34
CA SER A 21 0.90 16.09 -7.25
C SER A 21 -0.56 16.54 -7.12
N ASN A 22 -1.51 15.63 -7.28
CA ASN A 22 -2.95 15.86 -7.20
C ASN A 22 -3.55 15.17 -5.97
N TYR A 23 -3.93 15.96 -4.98
CA TYR A 23 -4.49 15.49 -3.71
C TYR A 23 -5.92 14.94 -3.84
N SER A 24 -6.60 15.16 -4.98
CA SER A 24 -8.02 14.85 -5.15
C SER A 24 -8.34 13.35 -5.30
N ASN A 25 -7.35 12.49 -5.55
CA ASN A 25 -7.55 11.05 -5.73
C ASN A 25 -6.66 10.25 -4.77
N ARG A 26 -6.85 10.46 -3.47
CA ARG A 26 -6.27 9.59 -2.44
C ARG A 26 -7.24 8.48 -2.11
N TYR A 27 -6.71 7.29 -1.83
CA TYR A 27 -7.51 6.11 -1.50
C TYR A 27 -7.16 5.60 -0.10
N LYS A 28 -8.14 5.03 0.58
CA LYS A 28 -7.99 4.24 1.81
C LYS A 28 -8.46 2.82 1.58
N LEU A 29 -7.92 1.89 2.37
CA LEU A 29 -8.43 0.52 2.42
C LEU A 29 -9.76 0.47 3.14
N ILE A 30 -10.65 -0.34 2.57
CA ILE A 30 -11.89 -0.80 3.18
C ILE A 30 -11.85 -2.32 3.19
N PHE A 31 -12.22 -2.92 4.32
CA PHE A 31 -12.12 -4.36 4.50
C PHE A 31 -13.21 -4.88 5.42
N GLU A 32 -13.56 -6.14 5.25
CA GLU A 32 -14.47 -6.83 6.16
C GLU A 32 -13.66 -7.54 7.25
N TYR A 33 -14.13 -7.43 8.48
CA TYR A 33 -13.62 -8.19 9.61
C TYR A 33 -14.77 -8.48 10.59
N ASN A 34 -14.92 -9.73 11.03
CA ASN A 34 -16.01 -10.16 11.92
C ASN A 34 -17.42 -9.74 11.44
N ASN A 35 -17.71 -9.85 10.15
CA ASN A 35 -18.97 -9.47 9.50
C ASN A 35 -19.29 -7.96 9.53
N PHE A 36 -18.29 -7.12 9.78
CA PHE A 36 -18.42 -5.66 9.71
C PHE A 36 -17.42 -5.08 8.72
N ILE A 37 -17.84 -4.03 8.02
CA ILE A 37 -16.99 -3.31 7.08
C ILE A 37 -16.34 -2.15 7.81
N TYR A 38 -15.01 -2.07 7.71
CA TYR A 38 -14.20 -1.04 8.32
C TYR A 38 -13.33 -0.32 7.29
N LYS A 39 -13.05 0.96 7.57
CA LYS A 39 -11.90 1.68 7.04
C LYS A 39 -10.82 1.73 8.11
N GLY A 40 -9.56 1.57 7.72
CA GLY A 40 -8.45 1.59 8.67
C GLY A 40 -7.11 1.63 7.97
N ASP A 41 -6.10 1.92 8.76
CA ASP A 41 -4.70 2.03 8.35
C ASP A 41 -3.93 0.84 8.94
N PHE A 42 -3.25 0.03 8.14
CA PHE A 42 -2.41 -1.09 8.62
C PHE A 42 -0.97 -0.63 8.93
N ILE A 43 -0.62 0.57 8.52
CA ILE A 43 0.60 1.28 8.93
C ILE A 43 0.26 2.69 9.44
N PRO A 44 0.85 3.16 10.55
CA PRO A 44 0.47 4.44 11.15
C PRO A 44 0.93 5.64 10.32
N GLU A 45 2.22 5.72 9.98
CA GLU A 45 2.78 6.74 9.08
C GLU A 45 4.01 6.18 8.34
N LEU A 46 4.29 6.69 7.13
CA LEU A 46 5.46 6.27 6.34
C LEU A 46 6.79 6.68 6.97
N ARG A 47 6.83 7.80 7.71
CA ARG A 47 8.07 8.45 8.18
C ARG A 47 8.86 7.62 9.20
N SER A 48 8.24 6.60 9.79
CA SER A 48 8.85 5.73 10.80
C SER A 48 9.23 4.33 10.29
N LEU A 49 8.96 4.01 9.03
CA LEU A 49 9.15 2.66 8.49
C LEU A 49 10.40 2.55 7.62
N ASN A 50 11.25 1.56 7.92
CA ASN A 50 12.27 1.12 6.98
C ASN A 50 11.69 -0.02 6.12
N VAL A 51 11.59 0.23 4.82
CA VAL A 51 11.01 -0.70 3.85
C VAL A 51 12.08 -0.96 2.78
N VAL A 52 12.01 -2.12 2.13
CA VAL A 52 12.88 -2.57 1.04
C VAL A 52 12.02 -3.08 -0.11
N LEU A 53 12.31 -2.67 -1.34
CA LEU A 53 11.68 -3.22 -2.55
C LEU A 53 12.63 -4.22 -3.20
N LYS A 54 12.12 -5.38 -3.61
CA LYS A 54 12.89 -6.36 -4.39
C LYS A 54 12.88 -5.96 -5.86
N ASP A 55 14.03 -5.63 -6.42
CA ASP A 55 14.18 -5.46 -7.87
C ASP A 55 14.30 -6.84 -8.52
N VAL A 56 13.28 -7.25 -9.27
CA VAL A 56 13.26 -8.53 -10.02
C VAL A 56 13.57 -8.33 -11.50
N THR A 57 14.01 -7.12 -11.89
CA THR A 57 14.39 -6.79 -13.27
C THR A 57 15.91 -6.78 -13.49
N SER A 58 16.71 -7.08 -12.46
CA SER A 58 18.15 -7.26 -12.61
C SER A 58 18.45 -8.53 -13.40
N PHE A 59 19.36 -8.42 -14.38
CA PHE A 59 19.80 -9.56 -15.19
C PHE A 59 20.74 -10.51 -14.44
N ASP A 60 21.28 -10.07 -13.30
CA ASP A 60 22.13 -10.87 -12.42
C ASP A 60 21.31 -11.35 -11.22
N GLU A 61 21.20 -12.67 -11.06
CA GLU A 61 20.47 -13.34 -9.96
C GLU A 61 21.15 -13.13 -8.59
N ASP A 62 22.41 -12.66 -8.56
CA ASP A 62 23.24 -12.57 -7.35
C ASP A 62 23.31 -11.18 -6.70
N ASP A 63 22.86 -10.11 -7.37
CA ASP A 63 22.83 -8.77 -6.79
C ASP A 63 21.42 -8.43 -6.30
N LEU A 64 21.08 -8.97 -5.12
CA LEU A 64 19.94 -8.54 -4.31
C LEU A 64 20.19 -7.10 -3.84
N ASN A 65 19.99 -6.12 -4.72
CA ASN A 65 20.02 -4.71 -4.37
C ASN A 65 18.84 -4.40 -3.44
N LEU A 66 19.07 -4.51 -2.13
CA LEU A 66 18.13 -4.11 -1.08
C LEU A 66 18.06 -2.57 -1.07
N ILE A 67 17.02 -2.01 -1.70
CA ILE A 67 16.81 -0.57 -1.76
C ILE A 67 16.17 -0.12 -0.44
N SER A 68 16.97 0.37 0.52
CA SER A 68 16.44 1.00 1.73
C SER A 68 15.70 2.29 1.39
N LEU A 69 14.40 2.33 1.69
CA LEU A 69 13.50 3.41 1.30
C LEU A 69 13.62 4.69 2.17
N LYS A 70 14.65 4.77 3.02
CA LYS A 70 15.04 5.99 3.75
C LYS A 70 15.69 7.06 2.88
N ASN A 71 16.14 6.70 1.68
CA ASN A 71 16.98 7.54 0.85
C ASN A 71 16.19 7.93 -0.40
N GLU A 72 15.85 9.21 -0.57
CA GLU A 72 15.25 9.74 -1.82
C GLU A 72 16.05 9.29 -3.06
N ASN A 73 17.37 9.11 -2.91
CA ASN A 73 18.27 8.61 -3.96
C ASN A 73 18.04 7.15 -4.35
N ALA A 74 17.57 6.29 -3.44
CA ALA A 74 17.33 4.88 -3.72
C ALA A 74 16.05 4.69 -4.55
N PHE A 75 15.07 5.58 -4.38
CA PHE A 75 13.89 5.69 -5.25
C PHE A 75 14.18 6.33 -6.60
N GLU A 76 15.09 7.31 -6.66
CA GLU A 76 15.61 7.80 -7.94
C GLU A 76 16.20 6.65 -8.76
N THR A 77 16.83 5.66 -8.12
CA THR A 77 17.32 4.45 -8.79
C THR A 77 16.20 3.56 -9.35
N ILE A 78 15.07 3.36 -8.65
CA ILE A 78 13.89 2.63 -9.18
C ILE A 78 13.19 3.44 -10.29
N ARG A 79 13.16 4.77 -10.14
CA ARG A 79 12.63 5.70 -11.13
C ARG A 79 13.51 5.77 -12.39
N LYS A 80 14.81 5.57 -12.24
CA LYS A 80 15.85 5.62 -13.29
C LYS A 80 16.26 4.26 -13.85
N HIS A 81 15.92 3.13 -13.23
CA HIS A 81 15.99 1.80 -13.84
C HIS A 81 14.94 1.71 -14.96
N GLN A 82 15.23 2.47 -16.01
CA GLN A 82 14.60 2.45 -17.30
C GLN A 82 15.24 1.29 -18.05
N SER A 83 14.44 0.32 -18.48
CA SER A 83 14.71 -0.25 -19.78
C SER A 83 14.51 0.87 -20.81
N LEU A 84 15.28 0.83 -21.90
CA LEU A 84 15.38 1.85 -22.96
C LEU A 84 14.03 2.33 -23.58
N PHE A 85 12.87 1.86 -23.10
CA PHE A 85 11.52 2.25 -23.53
C PHE A 85 10.45 2.34 -22.39
N GLY A 86 10.77 2.15 -21.10
CA GLY A 86 9.75 1.94 -20.03
C GLY A 86 9.74 2.97 -18.90
N LYS A 87 8.56 3.49 -18.53
CA LYS A 87 8.34 4.23 -17.27
C LYS A 87 8.47 3.26 -16.07
N SER A 88 9.02 3.71 -14.94
CA SER A 88 9.04 2.88 -13.71
C SER A 88 7.62 2.52 -13.27
N TYR A 89 7.44 1.31 -12.75
CA TYR A 89 6.12 0.79 -12.40
C TYR A 89 5.40 1.64 -11.33
N LEU A 90 6.12 2.14 -10.31
CA LEU A 90 5.56 3.09 -9.34
C LEU A 90 5.07 4.39 -10.01
N LYS A 91 5.82 4.91 -10.99
CA LYS A 91 5.40 6.07 -11.77
C LYS A 91 4.12 5.78 -12.56
N LEU A 92 3.96 4.58 -13.11
CA LEU A 92 2.72 4.18 -13.78
C LEU A 92 1.53 4.15 -12.81
N LEU A 93 1.71 3.64 -11.59
CA LEU A 93 0.65 3.68 -10.58
C LEU A 93 0.29 5.12 -10.18
N THR A 94 1.30 5.96 -9.93
CA THR A 94 1.13 7.37 -9.62
C THR A 94 0.42 8.13 -10.73
N GLU A 95 0.69 7.83 -12.00
CA GLU A 95 -0.01 8.45 -13.13
C GLU A 95 -1.46 7.94 -13.22
N ARG A 96 -1.68 6.62 -13.09
CA ARG A 96 -2.99 5.98 -13.30
C ARG A 96 -3.99 6.18 -12.17
N ILE A 97 -3.56 6.61 -10.99
CA ILE A 97 -4.45 6.86 -9.84
C ILE A 97 -5.60 7.83 -10.16
N ASN A 98 -5.40 8.72 -11.13
CA ASN A 98 -6.39 9.71 -11.57
C ASN A 98 -7.25 9.23 -12.75
N ASP A 99 -6.80 8.22 -13.49
CA ASP A 99 -7.37 7.81 -14.77
C ASP A 99 -8.29 6.58 -14.64
N TYR A 100 -8.17 5.84 -13.53
CA TYR A 100 -8.84 4.56 -13.35
C TYR A 100 -9.97 4.67 -12.33
N GLU A 101 -11.07 3.97 -12.60
CA GLU A 101 -12.11 3.71 -11.61
C GLU A 101 -11.52 2.94 -10.41
N PRO A 102 -12.03 3.12 -9.18
CA PRO A 102 -11.46 2.53 -7.97
C PRO A 102 -11.24 1.02 -8.07
N GLN A 103 -12.17 0.30 -8.69
CA GLN A 103 -12.09 -1.15 -8.89
C GLN A 103 -10.90 -1.57 -9.77
N ASP A 104 -10.68 -0.85 -10.88
CA ASP A 104 -9.62 -1.18 -11.84
C ASP A 104 -8.27 -0.77 -11.29
N TYR A 105 -8.23 0.32 -10.54
CA TYR A 105 -7.04 0.74 -9.81
C TYR A 105 -6.68 -0.25 -8.69
N PHE A 106 -7.66 -0.76 -7.95
CA PHE A 106 -7.44 -1.80 -6.95
C PHE A 106 -6.83 -3.08 -7.53
N ARG A 107 -7.40 -3.58 -8.63
CA ARG A 107 -6.84 -4.74 -9.35
C ARG A 107 -5.40 -4.47 -9.76
N LEU A 108 -5.13 -3.30 -10.33
CA LEU A 108 -3.77 -2.91 -10.73
C LEU A 108 -2.80 -2.89 -9.54
N LEU A 109 -3.22 -2.41 -8.35
CA LEU A 109 -2.38 -2.44 -7.14
C LEU A 109 -2.07 -3.87 -6.70
N VAL A 110 -3.08 -4.74 -6.67
CA VAL A 110 -2.94 -6.16 -6.29
C VAL A 110 -2.01 -6.89 -7.24
N ASP A 111 -2.30 -6.87 -8.55
CA ASP A 111 -1.51 -7.55 -9.59
C ASP A 111 -0.02 -7.16 -9.49
N SER A 112 0.19 -5.93 -9.08
CA SER A 112 1.51 -5.37 -9.10
C SER A 112 2.29 -5.54 -7.80
N LEU A 113 1.62 -5.70 -6.65
CA LEU A 113 2.24 -6.20 -5.42
C LEU A 113 2.65 -7.67 -5.55
N GLU A 114 1.85 -8.48 -6.23
CA GLU A 114 2.21 -9.87 -6.53
C GLU A 114 3.49 -9.95 -7.37
N LYS A 115 3.63 -9.04 -8.35
CA LYS A 115 4.79 -8.98 -9.23
C LYS A 115 6.01 -8.31 -8.62
N TYR A 116 5.80 -7.28 -7.80
CA TYR A 116 6.83 -6.45 -7.18
C TYR A 116 6.53 -6.26 -5.68
N PRO A 117 6.75 -7.30 -4.86
CA PRO A 117 6.38 -7.26 -3.45
C PRO A 117 7.17 -6.21 -2.67
N VAL A 118 6.48 -5.59 -1.73
CA VAL A 118 7.06 -4.66 -0.75
C VAL A 118 7.53 -5.47 0.46
N GLU A 119 8.81 -5.46 0.78
CA GLU A 119 9.33 -6.17 1.96
C GLU A 119 9.68 -5.16 3.07
N PHE A 120 9.25 -5.42 4.30
CA PHE A 120 9.63 -4.59 5.43
C PHE A 120 10.94 -5.11 6.03
N GLU A 121 11.86 -4.23 6.45
CA GLU A 121 13.13 -4.68 7.07
C GLU A 121 12.90 -5.48 8.36
N LYS A 122 11.76 -5.22 9.02
CA LYS A 122 11.27 -5.93 10.19
C LYS A 122 9.79 -6.17 10.05
N GLU A 123 9.31 -7.29 10.58
CA GLU A 123 7.88 -7.54 10.69
C GLU A 123 7.19 -6.41 11.43
N LEU A 124 6.10 -5.92 10.86
CA LEU A 124 5.29 -4.87 11.46
C LEU A 124 4.32 -5.50 12.46
N PRO A 125 4.03 -4.79 13.57
CA PRO A 125 3.07 -5.30 14.53
C PRO A 125 1.69 -5.46 13.89
N PRO A 126 0.90 -6.48 14.29
CA PRO A 126 -0.39 -6.79 13.71
C PRO A 126 -1.48 -5.85 14.25
N TYR A 127 -1.36 -4.56 13.92
CA TYR A 127 -2.27 -3.51 14.34
C TYR A 127 -3.01 -2.92 13.15
N VAL A 128 -4.24 -2.49 13.41
CA VAL A 128 -4.97 -1.55 12.57
C VAL A 128 -5.14 -0.25 13.34
N TYR A 129 -4.79 0.85 12.71
CA TYR A 129 -4.86 2.21 13.22
C TYR A 129 -6.05 2.94 12.60
N ASN A 130 -6.56 3.96 13.30
CA ASN A 130 -7.66 4.82 12.84
C ASN A 130 -8.87 4.03 12.30
N LEU A 131 -9.23 2.95 13.00
CA LEU A 131 -10.29 2.04 12.58
C LEU A 131 -11.65 2.71 12.75
N LYS A 132 -12.42 2.77 11.66
CA LYS A 132 -13.78 3.30 11.62
C LYS A 132 -14.72 2.30 10.99
N SER A 133 -15.84 2.01 11.66
CA SER A 133 -16.94 1.21 11.11
C SER A 133 -17.69 2.02 10.06
N GLU A 134 -17.97 1.41 8.92
CA GLU A 134 -18.90 1.95 7.91
C GLU A 134 -20.36 1.68 8.27
N ASN A 135 -20.62 0.87 9.30
CA ASN A 135 -21.97 0.57 9.74
C ASN A 135 -22.49 1.66 10.68
N GLN A 136 -23.54 2.36 10.25
CA GLN A 136 -24.19 3.43 11.02
C GLN A 136 -24.96 2.92 12.26
N ILE A 137 -25.33 1.64 12.28
CA ILE A 137 -26.10 1.02 13.38
C ILE A 137 -25.16 0.64 14.54
N HIS A 138 -23.91 0.30 14.23
CA HIS A 138 -22.86 -0.03 15.20
C HIS A 138 -21.61 0.81 14.91
N PRO A 139 -21.66 2.12 15.22
CA PRO A 139 -20.51 2.98 15.03
C PRO A 139 -19.38 2.53 15.96
N LEU A 140 -18.23 2.26 15.37
CA LEU A 140 -16.99 1.97 16.08
C LEU A 140 -15.93 2.91 15.53
N ASN A 141 -15.23 3.60 16.42
CA ASN A 141 -14.11 4.46 16.09
C ASN A 141 -13.00 4.21 17.11
N LEU A 142 -11.89 3.64 16.67
CA LEU A 142 -10.75 3.28 17.52
C LEU A 142 -9.47 3.82 16.91
N GLU A 143 -8.61 4.41 17.75
CA GLU A 143 -7.29 4.88 17.31
C GLU A 143 -6.38 3.71 16.92
N ILE A 144 -6.49 2.59 17.63
CA ILE A 144 -5.69 1.39 17.37
C ILE A 144 -6.46 0.13 17.81
N MET A 145 -6.30 -0.95 17.06
CA MET A 145 -6.82 -2.28 17.37
C MET A 145 -5.78 -3.34 17.06
N LYS A 146 -5.58 -4.28 18.00
CA LYS A 146 -4.81 -5.49 17.76
C LYS A 146 -5.63 -6.51 16.98
N ILE A 147 -5.05 -7.02 15.91
CA ILE A 147 -5.59 -8.09 15.10
C ILE A 147 -4.73 -9.34 15.33
N PRO A 148 -5.31 -10.55 15.33
CA PRO A 148 -4.53 -11.79 15.31
C PRO A 148 -3.57 -11.83 14.12
N SER A 149 -2.34 -12.28 14.31
CA SER A 149 -1.35 -12.34 13.22
C SER A 149 -1.75 -13.28 12.07
N ASP A 150 -2.62 -14.24 12.35
CA ASP A 150 -3.19 -15.22 11.41
C ASP A 150 -4.53 -14.77 10.80
N ALA A 151 -5.00 -13.55 11.11
CA ALA A 151 -6.25 -13.04 10.58
C ALA A 151 -6.25 -13.01 9.05
N GLN A 152 -7.40 -13.35 8.49
CA GLN A 152 -7.68 -13.31 7.06
C GLN A 152 -8.77 -12.29 6.77
N PHE A 153 -8.55 -11.50 5.72
CA PHE A 153 -9.48 -10.52 5.20
C PHE A 153 -9.97 -10.98 3.83
N ASP A 154 -11.22 -11.42 3.77
CA ASP A 154 -11.82 -11.99 2.54
C ASP A 154 -12.29 -10.88 1.59
N PHE A 155 -12.95 -9.87 2.15
CA PHE A 155 -13.32 -8.67 1.43
C PHE A 155 -12.31 -7.55 1.70
N VAL A 156 -11.65 -7.10 0.65
CA VAL A 156 -10.73 -5.96 0.66
C VAL A 156 -10.96 -5.15 -0.61
N SER A 157 -11.02 -3.83 -0.47
CA SER A 157 -11.13 -2.89 -1.59
C SER A 157 -10.52 -1.54 -1.20
N ILE A 158 -10.67 -0.55 -2.07
CA ILE A 158 -10.29 0.84 -1.81
C ILE A 158 -11.47 1.80 -2.00
N VAL A 159 -11.40 2.92 -1.29
CA VAL A 159 -12.38 3.99 -1.35
C VAL A 159 -11.67 5.33 -1.40
N LYS A 160 -12.19 6.27 -2.21
CA LYS A 160 -11.63 7.62 -2.28
C LYS A 160 -11.76 8.33 -0.94
N ILE A 161 -10.73 9.05 -0.55
CA ILE A 161 -10.75 10.00 0.54
C ILE A 161 -11.26 11.30 -0.05
N ASN A 162 -12.50 11.67 0.28
CA ASN A 162 -12.96 13.03 0.04
C ASN A 162 -12.39 13.87 1.19
N GLU A 163 -11.49 14.82 0.90
CA GLU A 163 -11.12 15.84 1.88
C GLU A 163 -12.37 16.71 2.11
N GLU A 164 -12.91 16.67 3.34
CA GLU A 164 -13.90 17.65 3.84
C GLU A 164 -13.20 18.95 4.24
#